data_AF-A0A1X9YC77-F1
#
_entry.id   AF-A0A1X9YC77-F1
#
_cell.length_a   1.000
_cell.length_b   1.000
_cell.length_c   1.000
_cell.angle_alpha   90.00
_cell.angle_beta   90.00
_cell.angle_gamma   90.00
#
_symmetry.space_group_name_H-M   'P 1'
#
loop_
_entity.id
_entity.type
_entity.pdbx_description
1 polymer ?
#
loop_
_entity_poly.entity_id
_entity_poly.type
_entity_poly.pdbx_seq_one_letter_code
_entity_poly.pdbx_strand_id
1 'polypeptide(L)' 'MKSMKAALAIAGLAMATAAIAQTAAPPSAKGDIVQAGGPKIGEVTLTNGRTGVLLRLTASGLTPGMARHALPRDRRLLR' A
#
# COMPACT_ATOMS: atom_id res chain seq x y z
N MET A 1 11.58 29.44 -36.91
CA MET A 1 10.60 28.33 -37.09
C MET A 1 11.13 26.94 -36.72
N LYS A 2 12.43 26.62 -36.86
CA LYS A 2 12.99 25.30 -36.51
C LYS A 2 12.94 24.96 -35.01
N SER A 3 13.15 25.95 -34.13
CA SER A 3 13.13 25.80 -32.67
C SER A 3 11.75 25.43 -32.09
N MET A 4 10.68 25.94 -32.70
CA MET A 4 9.29 25.70 -32.24
C MET A 4 8.83 24.26 -32.52
N LYS A 5 9.30 23.66 -33.63
CA LYS A 5 9.06 22.24 -33.94
C LYS A 5 9.80 21.31 -32.99
N ALA A 6 11.03 21.69 -32.58
CA ALA A 6 11.81 20.92 -31.62
C ALA A 6 11.16 20.93 -30.22
N ALA A 7 10.68 22.10 -29.77
CA ALA A 7 9.97 22.22 -28.50
C ALA A 7 8.70 21.36 -28.46
N LEU A 8 7.93 21.33 -29.55
CA LEU A 8 6.71 20.53 -29.64
C LEU A 8 7.00 19.01 -29.66
N ALA A 9 8.10 18.59 -30.29
CA ALA A 9 8.53 17.19 -30.29
C ALA A 9 8.99 16.70 -28.91
N ILE A 10 9.72 17.54 -28.17
CA ILE A 10 10.18 17.23 -26.81
C ILE A 10 8.99 17.15 -25.84
N ALA A 11 8.02 18.08 -25.96
CA ALA A 11 6.79 18.03 -25.17
C ALA A 11 5.97 16.76 -25.45
N GLY A 12 5.87 16.34 -26.72
CA GLY A 12 5.21 15.09 -27.10
C GLY A 12 5.88 13.84 -26.51
N LEU A 13 7.22 13.78 -26.51
CA LEU A 13 7.95 12.67 -25.89
C LEU A 13 7.77 12.64 -24.36
N ALA A 14 7.77 13.80 -23.71
CA ALA A 14 7.58 13.91 -22.27
C ALA A 14 6.16 13.48 -21.82
N MET A 15 5.14 13.78 -22.63
CA MET A 15 3.77 13.34 -22.34
C MET A 15 3.59 11.84 -22.59
N ALA A 16 4.26 11.27 -23.59
CA ALA A 16 4.20 9.84 -23.86
C ALA A 16 4.80 8.99 -22.72
N THR A 17 5.88 9.45 -22.07
CA THR A 17 6.49 8.71 -20.95
C THR A 17 5.62 8.66 -19.70
N ALA A 18 4.83 9.70 -19.44
CA ALA A 18 3.96 9.76 -18.25
C ALA A 18 2.78 8.77 -18.32
N ALA A 19 2.25 8.50 -19.52
CA ALA A 19 1.14 7.56 -19.70
C ALA A 19 1.55 6.08 -19.49
N ILE A 20 2.80 5.74 -19.81
CA ILE A 20 3.31 4.36 -19.71
C ILE A 20 3.52 3.97 -18.24
N ALA A 21 3.94 4.92 -17.39
CA ALA A 21 4.14 4.67 -15.97
C ALA A 21 2.84 4.36 -15.20
N GLN A 22 1.69 4.89 -15.66
CA GLN A 22 0.39 4.63 -15.02
C GLN A 22 -0.20 3.27 -15.42
N THR A 23 0.15 2.75 -16.60
CA THR A 23 -0.41 1.48 -17.12
C THR A 23 0.28 0.25 -16.53
N ALA A 24 1.52 0.37 -16.06
CA ALA A 24 2.31 -0.76 -15.54
C ALA A 24 2.08 -1.07 -14.05
N ALA A 25 1.29 -0.25 -13.33
CA ALA A 25 1.00 -0.50 -11.93
C ALA A 25 -0.02 -1.65 -11.79
N PRO A 26 0.24 -2.67 -10.95
CA PRO A 26 -0.76 -3.71 -10.68
C PRO A 26 -2.05 -3.07 -10.15
N PRO A 27 -3.22 -3.58 -10.55
CA PRO A 27 -4.49 -3.07 -10.04
C PRO A 27 -4.49 -3.12 -8.52
N SER A 28 -4.78 -1.97 -7.92
CA SER A 28 -4.80 -1.79 -6.47
C SER A 28 -6.04 -1.03 -6.03
N ALA A 29 -6.54 -1.39 -4.85
CA ALA A 29 -7.63 -0.71 -4.18
C ALA A 29 -7.13 -0.15 -2.86
N LYS A 30 -7.54 1.07 -2.53
CA LYS A 30 -7.24 1.73 -1.25
C LYS A 30 -8.52 1.90 -0.45
N GLY A 31 -8.43 1.72 0.85
CA GLY A 31 -9.51 1.96 1.80
C GLY A 31 -8.99 2.66 3.05
N ASP A 32 -9.84 3.48 3.64
CA ASP A 32 -9.56 4.11 4.93
C ASP A 32 -10.02 3.20 6.07
N ILE A 33 -9.24 3.17 7.15
CA ILE A 33 -9.64 2.52 8.40
C ILE A 33 -10.13 3.63 9.32
N VAL A 34 -11.42 3.59 9.64
CA VAL A 34 -12.08 4.63 10.44
C VAL A 34 -12.50 4.04 11.78
N GLN A 35 -12.18 4.74 12.87
CA GLN A 35 -12.65 4.36 14.19
C GLN A 35 -14.17 4.60 14.28
N ALA A 36 -14.89 3.74 15.01
CA ALA A 36 -16.34 3.88 15.16
C ALA A 36 -16.71 5.31 15.64
N GLY A 37 -17.46 6.04 14.81
CA GLY A 37 -17.88 7.43 15.08
C GLY A 37 -16.73 8.45 15.17
N GLY A 38 -15.54 8.10 14.70
CA GLY A 38 -14.31 8.83 14.98
C GLY A 38 -13.45 9.10 13.75
N PRO A 39 -12.21 9.57 13.98
CA PRO A 39 -11.30 9.92 12.90
C PRO A 39 -10.77 8.68 12.16
N LYS A 40 -10.18 8.93 10.99
CA LYS A 40 -9.35 7.95 10.29
C LYS A 40 -8.15 7.58 11.17
N ILE A 41 -7.97 6.29 11.40
CA ILE A 41 -6.87 5.74 12.21
C ILE A 41 -5.83 5.01 11.35
N GLY A 42 -6.09 4.82 10.06
CA GLY A 42 -5.19 4.08 9.20
C GLY A 42 -5.66 3.96 7.76
N GLU A 43 -4.90 3.19 7.00
CA GLU A 43 -5.15 2.88 5.60
C GLU A 43 -4.92 1.40 5.32
N VAL A 44 -5.68 0.87 4.37
CA VAL A 44 -5.47 -0.43 3.75
C VAL A 44 -5.22 -0.26 2.26
N THR A 45 -4.19 -0.93 1.74
CA THR A 45 -3.98 -1.10 0.31
C THR A 45 -4.05 -2.58 -0.03
N LEU A 46 -4.90 -2.91 -1.00
CA LEU A 46 -4.98 -4.22 -1.61
C LEU A 46 -4.30 -4.14 -2.97
N THR A 47 -3.39 -5.06 -3.27
CA THR A 47 -2.73 -5.15 -4.57
C THR A 47 -2.82 -6.57 -5.08
N ASN A 48 -3.29 -6.76 -6.30
CA ASN A 48 -3.28 -8.10 -6.91
C ASN A 48 -1.84 -8.56 -7.14
N GLY A 49 -1.47 -9.63 -6.45
CA GLY A 49 -0.21 -10.33 -6.63
C GLY A 49 -0.36 -11.54 -7.57
N ARG A 50 0.76 -12.19 -7.89
CA ARG A 50 0.79 -13.31 -8.84
C ARG A 50 -0.03 -14.53 -8.40
N THR A 51 -0.16 -14.77 -7.09
CA THR A 51 -0.83 -15.96 -6.52
C THR A 51 -1.84 -15.60 -5.43
N GLY A 52 -2.25 -14.34 -5.34
CA GLY A 52 -3.15 -13.87 -4.27
C GLY A 52 -3.19 -12.35 -4.20
N VAL A 53 -3.61 -11.81 -3.05
CA VAL A 53 -3.70 -10.37 -2.81
C VAL A 53 -2.68 -9.97 -1.74
N LEU A 54 -1.87 -8.96 -2.04
CA LEU A 54 -1.03 -8.31 -1.04
C LEU A 54 -1.89 -7.30 -0.27
N LEU A 55 -2.06 -7.53 1.02
CA LEU A 55 -2.68 -6.58 1.95
C LEU A 55 -1.58 -5.83 2.70
N ARG A 56 -1.61 -4.51 2.59
CA ARG A 56 -0.79 -3.62 3.40
C ARG A 56 -1.71 -2.78 4.29
N LEU A 57 -1.57 -2.93 5.60
CA LEU A 57 -2.34 -2.18 6.58
C LEU A 57 -1.41 -1.37 7.45
N THR A 58 -1.74 -0.10 7.63
CA THR A 58 -1.09 0.78 8.59
C THR A 58 -2.18 1.39 9.45
N ALA A 59 -2.13 1.17 10.76
CA ALA A 59 -3.08 1.75 11.70
C ALA A 59 -2.35 2.21 12.97
N SER A 60 -2.85 3.30 13.55
CA SER A 60 -2.28 3.96 14.73
C SER A 60 -3.36 4.17 15.80
N GLY A 61 -2.94 4.39 17.05
CA GLY A 61 -3.89 4.64 18.15
C GLY A 61 -4.68 3.40 18.60
N LEU A 62 -4.27 2.21 18.20
CA LEU A 62 -4.86 0.95 18.65
C LEU A 62 -4.40 0.63 20.08
N THR A 63 -5.30 0.07 20.88
CA THR A 63 -4.94 -0.49 22.18
C THR A 63 -3.89 -1.60 21.99
N PRO A 64 -2.75 -1.58 22.72
CA PRO A 64 -1.76 -2.62 22.63
C PRO A 64 -2.35 -4.01 22.88
N GLY A 65 -2.07 -4.96 22.00
CA GLY A 65 -2.50 -6.35 22.15
C GLY A 65 -1.65 -7.10 23.18
N MET A 66 -2.24 -8.09 23.85
CA MET A 66 -1.48 -9.10 24.59
C MET A 66 -0.67 -9.93 23.58
N ALA A 67 0.65 -9.87 23.66
CA ALA A 67 1.50 -10.85 22.98
C ALA A 67 1.21 -12.23 23.60
N ARG A 68 0.27 -12.99 23.02
CA ARG A 68 -0.01 -14.39 23.39
C ARG A 68 1.20 -15.32 23.25
N HIS A 69 2.37 -14.79 22.88
CA HIS A 69 3.64 -15.50 22.79
C HIS A 69 4.48 -15.49 24.09
N ALA A 70 4.01 -14.83 25.17
CA ALA A 70 4.76 -14.71 26.43
C ALA A 70 4.44 -15.79 27.49
N LEU A 71 3.66 -16.84 27.18
CA LEU A 71 3.51 -17.98 28.07
C LEU A 71 4.66 -18.99 27.85
N PRO A 72 5.43 -19.37 28.90
CA PRO A 72 6.36 -20.49 28.83
C PRO A 72 5.60 -21.75 28.41
N ARG A 73 5.94 -22.30 27.24
CA ARG A 73 5.36 -23.55 26.72
C ARG A 73 5.79 -24.81 27.48
N ASP A 74 6.49 -24.67 28.60
CA ASP A 74 7.09 -25.81 29.28
C ASP A 74 6.67 -25.88 30.76
N ARG A 75 5.53 -26.53 30.98
CA ARG A 75 5.07 -26.98 32.30
C ARG A 75 4.85 -28.50 32.28
N ARG A 76 5.71 -29.24 31.57
CA ARG A 76 5.70 -30.71 31.53
C ARG A 76 6.92 -31.35 32.19
N LEU A 77 7.52 -30.72 33.19
CA LEU A 77 8.65 -31.30 33.94
C LEU A 77 8.48 -31.22 35.47
N LEU A 78 7.24 -31.27 35.96
CA LEU A 78 6.97 -31.52 37.37
C LEU A 78 6.08 -32.76 37.49
N ARG A 79 6.69 -33.91 37.26
CA ARG A 79 6.29 -35.20 37.82
C ARG A 79 7.53 -35.91 38.31
#